data_AF-A0A9W4WM34-F1
#
_entry.id   AF-A0A9W4WM34-F1
#
_cell.length_a   1.000
_cell.length_b   1.000
_cell.length_c   1.000
_cell.angle_alpha   90.00
_cell.angle_beta   90.00
_cell.angle_gamma   90.00
#
_symmetry.space_group_name_H-M   'P 1'
#
loop_
_entity.id
_entity.type
_entity.pdbx_description
1 polymer ?
#
loop_
_entity_poly.entity_id
_entity_poly.type
_entity_poly.pdbx_seq_one_letter_code
_entity_poly.pdbx_strand_id
1 'polypeptide(L)'
;MFQMYQFEKPIKGSLIKSKQNPTLIPIILAAAGGVTAGLTYAGYTLAKSPEVVISRFGPQQPWNNIKQHENPKLITINKQFFESRKGIETPSKTF
;
A
#
# COMPACT_ATOMS: atom_id res chain seq x y z
N MET A 1 -10.92 51.89 -33.68
CA MET A 1 -10.90 50.41 -33.72
C MET A 1 -9.45 49.98 -33.62
N PHE A 2 -9.01 49.50 -32.45
CA PHE A 2 -8.09 48.35 -32.32
C PHE A 2 -8.11 47.91 -30.86
N GLN A 3 -8.42 46.63 -30.70
CA GLN A 3 -8.75 45.92 -29.49
C GLN A 3 -7.49 45.17 -29.02
N MET A 4 -7.45 44.86 -27.72
CA MET A 4 -6.56 43.90 -27.05
C MET A 4 -5.10 44.32 -26.79
N TYR A 5 -4.75 44.40 -25.50
CA TYR A 5 -3.89 43.39 -24.89
C TYR A 5 -4.32 43.19 -23.43
N GLN A 6 -5.01 42.08 -23.17
CA GLN A 6 -5.27 41.60 -21.82
C GLN A 6 -3.93 41.13 -21.25
N PHE A 7 -3.37 41.89 -20.32
CA PHE A 7 -2.18 41.49 -19.58
C PHE A 7 -2.54 40.29 -18.68
N GLU A 8 -2.23 39.07 -19.13
CA GLU A 8 -2.37 37.85 -18.34
C GLU A 8 -1.62 38.03 -17.02
N LYS A 9 -2.36 38.02 -15.91
CA LYS A 9 -1.77 38.06 -14.58
C LYS A 9 -0.96 36.78 -14.40
N PRO A 10 0.34 36.85 -14.05
CA PRO A 10 1.14 35.66 -13.86
C PRO A 10 0.54 34.84 -12.72
N ILE A 11 0.19 33.58 -13.03
CA ILE A 11 -0.21 32.58 -12.06
C ILE A 11 1.03 32.25 -11.23
N LYS A 12 1.35 33.10 -10.25
CA LYS A 12 2.39 32.81 -9.26
C LYS A 12 1.89 31.65 -8.41
N GLY A 13 2.48 30.48 -8.66
CA GLY A 13 2.20 29.22 -7.99
C GLY A 13 2.15 29.39 -6.47
N SER A 14 0.95 29.23 -5.91
CA SER A 14 0.72 29.23 -4.48
C SER A 14 0.81 27.80 -3.96
N LEU A 15 2.04 27.29 -3.87
CA LEU A 15 2.31 26.00 -3.20
C LEU A 15 2.21 26.12 -1.66
N ILE A 16 1.85 27.29 -1.12
CA ILE A 16 1.77 27.57 0.32
C ILE A 16 0.47 28.32 0.67
N LYS A 17 -0.68 27.92 0.09
CA LYS A 17 -1.99 28.45 0.52
C LYS A 17 -2.66 27.64 1.64
N SER A 18 -2.03 26.58 2.15
CA SER A 18 -2.55 25.82 3.30
C SER A 18 -2.32 26.53 4.65
N LYS A 19 -1.37 27.47 4.72
CA LYS A 19 -1.14 28.27 5.93
C LYS A 19 -2.26 29.28 6.21
N GLN A 20 -3.12 29.59 5.24
CA GLN A 20 -4.17 30.59 5.40
C GLN A 20 -5.43 30.02 6.07
N ASN A 21 -5.67 28.70 6.01
CA ASN A 21 -6.86 28.07 6.56
C ASN A 21 -6.49 26.75 7.28
N PRO A 22 -6.23 26.79 8.61
CA PRO A 22 -5.85 25.60 9.38
C PRO A 22 -6.94 24.50 9.36
N THR A 23 -8.19 24.86 9.06
CA THR A 23 -9.33 23.95 8.94
C THR A 23 -9.24 22.97 7.77
N LEU A 24 -8.42 23.26 6.74
CA LEU A 24 -8.25 22.37 5.57
C LEU A 24 -7.22 21.27 5.80
N ILE A 25 -6.33 21.43 6.78
CA ILE A 25 -5.28 20.47 7.13
C ILE A 25 -5.84 19.07 7.41
N PRO A 26 -6.89 18.86 8.24
CA PRO A 26 -7.40 17.52 8.51
C PRO A 26 -7.96 16.82 7.28
N ILE A 27 -8.62 17.56 6.38
CA ILE A 27 -9.19 16.98 5.14
C ILE A 27 -8.07 16.55 4.19
N ILE A 28 -7.04 17.38 4.05
CA ILE A 28 -5.87 17.05 3.22
C ILE A 28 -5.13 15.84 3.79
N LEU A 29 -4.94 15.77 5.11
CA LEU A 29 -4.31 14.61 5.76
C LEU A 29 -5.14 13.34 5.59
N ALA A 30 -6.47 13.41 5.73
CA ALA A 30 -7.34 12.27 5.51
C ALA A 30 -7.27 11.78 4.05
N ALA A 31 -7.34 12.69 3.08
CA ALA A 31 -7.24 12.36 1.66
C ALA A 31 -5.86 11.79 1.30
N ALA A 32 -4.78 12.44 1.73
CA ALA A 32 -3.42 11.98 1.49
C ALA A 32 -3.15 10.63 2.17
N GLY A 33 -3.66 10.44 3.39
CA GLY A 33 -3.61 9.17 4.11
C GLY A 33 -4.31 8.05 3.35
N GLY A 34 -5.52 8.30 2.84
CA GLY A 34 -6.29 7.34 2.05
C GLY A 34 -5.57 6.91 0.77
N VAL A 35 -5.06 7.87 -0.01
CA VAL A 35 -4.33 7.57 -1.26
C VAL A 35 -3.04 6.78 -0.99
N THR A 36 -2.26 7.21 0.01
CA THR A 36 -0.99 6.54 0.35
C THR A 36 -1.23 5.13 0.86
N ALA A 37 -2.26 4.92 1.68
CA ALA A 37 -2.62 3.59 2.19
C ALA A 37 -3.07 2.66 1.06
N GLY A 38 -3.90 3.15 0.12
CA GLY A 38 -4.37 2.37 -1.02
C GLY A 38 -3.22 1.90 -1.92
N LEU A 39 -2.34 2.82 -2.31
CA LEU A 39 -1.17 2.49 -3.14
C LEU A 39 -0.22 1.52 -2.43
N THR A 40 0.04 1.75 -1.14
CA THR A 40 0.92 0.89 -0.34
C THR A 40 0.34 -0.51 -0.19
N TYR A 41 -0.98 -0.63 0.03
CA TYR A 41 -1.65 -1.93 0.13
C TYR A 41 -1.64 -2.69 -1.20
N ALA A 42 -1.90 -2.01 -2.32
CA ALA A 42 -1.79 -2.61 -3.65
C ALA A 42 -0.36 -3.11 -3.93
N GLY A 43 0.66 -2.30 -3.62
CA GLY A 43 2.06 -2.71 -3.74
C GLY A 43 2.42 -3.89 -2.84
N TYR A 44 1.96 -3.89 -1.60
CA TYR A 44 2.18 -4.97 -0.65
C TYR A 44 1.56 -6.29 -1.12
N THR A 45 0.31 -6.26 -1.59
CA THR A 45 -0.39 -7.45 -2.07
C THR A 45 0.28 -8.02 -3.31
N LEU A 46 0.71 -7.18 -4.26
CA LEU A 46 1.48 -7.66 -5.41
C LEU A 46 2.82 -8.28 -4.99
N ALA A 47 3.56 -7.65 -4.07
CA ALA A 47 4.91 -8.10 -3.74
C ALA A 47 4.94 -9.35 -2.85
N LYS A 48 3.97 -9.52 -1.94
CA LYS A 48 4.04 -10.50 -0.84
C LYS A 48 2.82 -11.40 -0.70
N SER A 49 1.74 -11.16 -1.43
CA SER A 49 0.55 -12.01 -1.31
C SER A 49 0.79 -13.36 -1.99
N PRO A 50 0.53 -14.49 -1.31
CA PRO A 50 0.66 -15.82 -1.89
C PRO A 50 -0.47 -16.17 -2.87
N GLU A 51 -1.48 -15.31 -3.02
CA GLU A 51 -2.61 -15.51 -3.95
C GLU A 51 -2.34 -14.89 -5.32
N VAL A 52 -1.30 -14.07 -5.45
CA VAL A 52 -1.06 -13.27 -6.66
C VAL A 52 0.20 -13.74 -7.35
N VAL A 53 0.06 -14.22 -8.60
CA VAL A 53 1.18 -14.58 -9.47
C VAL A 53 1.34 -13.50 -10.53
N ILE A 54 2.46 -12.77 -10.48
CA ILE A 54 2.74 -11.65 -11.39
C ILE A 54 3.77 -12.04 -12.45
N SER A 55 4.70 -12.93 -12.11
CA SER A 55 5.80 -13.31 -12.99
C SER A 55 5.57 -14.69 -13.60
N ARG A 56 5.82 -14.81 -14.91
CA ARG A 56 5.76 -16.08 -15.64
C ARG A 56 6.94 -17.02 -15.32
N PHE A 57 8.04 -16.48 -14.81
CA PHE A 57 9.27 -17.22 -14.50
C PHE A 57 9.49 -17.44 -13.00
N GLY A 58 8.70 -16.81 -12.14
CA GLY A 58 8.77 -17.04 -10.69
C GLY A 58 8.05 -18.31 -10.27
N PRO A 59 8.06 -18.63 -8.96
CA PRO A 59 7.31 -19.75 -8.41
C PRO A 59 5.82 -19.58 -8.73
N GLN A 60 5.30 -20.48 -9.57
CA GLN A 60 3.90 -20.43 -10.05
C GLN A 60 2.89 -20.81 -8.96
N GLN A 61 3.36 -21.40 -7.87
CA GLN A 61 2.55 -21.83 -6.72
C GLN A 61 3.08 -21.17 -5.44
N PRO A 62 2.90 -19.85 -5.26
CA PRO A 62 3.48 -19.12 -4.13
C PRO A 62 2.94 -19.59 -2.76
N TRP A 63 1.72 -20.14 -2.71
CA TRP A 63 1.17 -20.76 -1.51
C TRP A 63 1.96 -21.96 -0.98
N ASN A 64 2.74 -22.64 -1.83
CA ASN A 64 3.57 -23.77 -1.41
C ASN A 64 4.78 -23.36 -0.54
N ASN A 65 5.14 -22.08 -0.54
CA ASN A 65 6.27 -21.55 0.22
C ASN A 65 5.89 -21.10 1.64
N ILE A 66 4.59 -21.09 1.98
CA ILE A 66 4.11 -20.61 3.28
C ILE A 66 4.41 -21.68 4.33
N LYS A 67 5.15 -21.29 5.37
CA LYS A 67 5.44 -22.18 6.51
C LYS A 67 4.32 -22.12 7.54
N GLN A 68 4.16 -23.16 8.35
CA GLN A 68 3.10 -23.21 9.38
C GLN A 68 3.17 -22.10 10.44
N HIS A 69 4.37 -21.54 10.67
CA HIS A 69 4.59 -20.44 11.61
C HIS A 69 4.49 -19.06 10.95
N GLU A 70 4.26 -19.00 9.64
CA GLU A 70 4.06 -17.76 8.90
C GLU A 70 2.55 -17.52 8.74
N ASN A 71 2.11 -16.32 9.08
CA ASN A 71 0.71 -15.94 8.89
C ASN A 71 0.53 -15.38 7.46
N PRO A 72 -0.28 -16.02 6.60
CA PRO A 72 -0.55 -15.51 5.27
C PRO A 72 -1.57 -14.37 5.25
N LYS A 73 -2.29 -14.14 6.35
CA LYS A 73 -3.32 -13.11 6.45
C LYS A 73 -2.69 -11.73 6.65
N LEU A 74 -3.32 -10.70 6.08
CA LEU A 74 -2.89 -9.31 6.24
C LEU A 74 -2.78 -8.90 7.72
N ILE A 75 -3.74 -9.33 8.54
CA ILE A 75 -3.78 -9.03 9.97
C ILE A 75 -4.08 -10.32 10.73
N THR A 76 -3.32 -10.59 11.78
CA THR A 76 -3.64 -11.63 12.76
C THR A 76 -3.67 -11.02 14.15
N ILE A 77 -4.75 -11.30 14.87
CA ILE A 77 -4.91 -10.93 16.28
C ILE A 77 -4.11 -11.91 17.16
N ASN A 78 -4.05 -13.19 16.78
CA ASN A 78 -3.37 -14.23 17.53
C ASN A 78 -1.98 -14.52 16.94
N LYS A 79 -1.00 -13.67 17.27
CA LYS A 79 0.39 -13.85 16.83
C LYS A 79 1.07 -15.03 17.54
N GLN A 80 0.74 -15.24 18.82
CA GLN A 80 1.30 -16.31 19.65
C GLN A 80 1.09 -17.71 19.07
N PHE A 81 -0.07 -17.93 18.44
CA PHE A 81 -0.36 -19.16 17.70
C PHE A 81 0.68 -19.46 16.62
N PHE A 82 1.04 -18.48 15.79
CA PHE A 82 2.02 -18.68 14.72
C PHE A 82 3.44 -18.85 15.28
N GLU A 83 3.79 -18.10 16.32
CA GLU A 83 5.10 -18.19 16.97
C GLU A 83 5.34 -19.55 17.63
N SER A 84 4.31 -20.13 18.26
CA SER A 84 4.40 -21.45 18.89
C SER A 84 4.71 -22.59 17.91
N ARG A 85 4.54 -22.36 16.59
CA ARG A 85 4.79 -23.35 15.54
C ARG A 85 6.18 -23.23 14.91
N LYS A 86 7.00 -22.31 15.39
CA LYS A 86 8.40 -22.21 14.95
C LYS A 86 9.14 -23.49 15.37
N GLY A 87 9.68 -24.22 14.40
CA GLY A 87 10.41 -25.47 14.63
C GLY A 87 9.58 -26.75 14.55
N ILE A 88 8.27 -26.66 14.34
CA ILE A 88 7.44 -27.83 14.01
C ILE A 88 7.61 -28.13 12.53
N GLU A 89 7.93 -29.38 12.18
CA GLU A 89 8.04 -29.79 10.79
C GLU A 89 6.65 -29.81 10.13
N THR A 90 6.56 -29.23 8.92
CA THR A 90 5.32 -29.23 8.14
C THR A 90 5.03 -30.66 7.65
N PRO A 91 3.80 -31.18 7.81
CA PRO A 91 3.43 -32.55 7.41
C PRO A 91 3.51 -32.78 5.88
N SER A 92 3.65 -31.72 5.08
CA SER A 92 3.82 -31.81 3.63
C SER A 92 5.18 -32.38 3.19
N LYS A 93 6.16 -32.50 4.08
CA LYS A 93 7.47 -33.12 3.76
C LYS A 93 7.41 -34.64 3.64
N THR A 94 6.33 -35.27 4.10
CA THR A 94 6.21 -36.73 4.22
C THR A 94 5.54 -37.38 2.99
N PHE A 95 4.95 -36.60 2.09
CA PHE A 95 4.20 -37.08 0.92
C PHE A 95 4.83 -36.60 -0.39
#